data_AF-A0A6A4ZEX3-F1
#
_entry.id   AF-A0A6A4ZEX3-F1
#
_cell.length_a   1.000
_cell.length_b   1.000
_cell.length_c   1.000
_cell.angle_alpha   90.00
_cell.angle_beta   90.00
_cell.angle_gamma   90.00
#
_symmetry.space_group_name_H-M   'P 1'
#
loop_
_entity.id
_entity.type
_entity.pdbx_description
1 polymer ?
#
loop_
_entity_poly.entity_id
_entity_poly.type
_entity_poly.pdbx_seq_one_letter_code
_entity_poly.pdbx_strand_id
1 'polypeptide(L)'
;MEAALRTIAQVERGPDHHGLTLLIIDPQIDFHPGGSLAIPTANEDAVRTAAFIRAHTKEISQIIITLDSHQRQHIAHGVFWQDEHGVSPSPFTLILSSDVASGKWKPRSPELQAYAYEYTKALEEGGRFQLCIWPEHCIIGTPGQAIVDTIHSAALEWSVLTRRPIHYVNKQLLHGKLLGPACRH
;
A
#
# COMPACT_ATOMS: atom_id res chain seq x y z
N MET A 1 -30.87 17.93 5.84
CA MET A 1 -29.73 17.34 5.11
C MET A 1 -28.41 17.60 5.83
N GLU A 2 -28.01 18.86 6.07
CA GLU A 2 -26.75 19.17 6.78
C GLU A 2 -26.57 18.48 8.14
N ALA A 3 -27.62 18.44 8.98
CA ALA A 3 -27.53 17.76 10.27
C ALA A 3 -27.24 16.26 10.12
N ALA A 4 -27.83 15.60 9.12
CA ALA A 4 -27.57 14.19 8.82
C ALA A 4 -26.13 13.97 8.31
N LEU A 5 -25.63 14.86 7.45
CA LEU A 5 -24.23 14.82 6.98
C LEU A 5 -23.23 15.04 8.13
N ARG A 6 -23.55 15.93 9.09
CA ARG A 6 -22.75 16.12 10.30
C ARG A 6 -22.72 14.86 11.15
N THR A 7 -23.86 14.21 11.36
CA THR A 7 -23.95 12.94 12.09
C THR A 7 -23.15 11.82 11.42
N ILE A 8 -23.27 11.66 10.09
CA ILE A 8 -22.50 10.66 9.35
C ILE A 8 -21.01 10.92 9.47
N ALA A 9 -20.58 12.17 9.26
CA ALA A 9 -19.17 12.54 9.39
C ALA A 9 -18.63 12.35 10.82
N GLN A 10 -19.47 12.40 11.86
CA GLN A 10 -19.06 12.12 13.24
C GLN A 10 -18.96 10.61 13.50
N VAL A 11 -19.84 9.80 12.92
CA VAL A 11 -19.75 8.33 12.96
C VAL A 11 -18.53 7.82 12.21
N GLU A 12 -18.24 8.37 11.03
CA GLU A 12 -17.06 8.03 10.22
C GLU A 12 -15.73 8.42 10.87
N ARG A 13 -15.72 9.55 11.60
CA ARG A 13 -14.54 9.98 12.37
C ARG A 13 -14.25 9.12 13.59
N GLY A 14 -15.19 8.26 14.00
CA GLY A 14 -15.09 7.52 15.24
C GLY A 14 -15.40 8.39 16.47
N PRO A 15 -15.44 7.80 17.67
CA PRO A 15 -15.73 8.54 18.89
C PRO A 15 -14.66 9.60 19.21
N ASP A 16 -15.09 10.75 19.74
CA ASP A 16 -14.21 11.86 20.18
C ASP A 16 -13.30 11.51 21.39
N HIS A 17 -13.29 10.25 21.84
CA HIS A 17 -12.63 9.81 23.07
C HIS A 17 -11.40 8.94 22.78
N HIS A 18 -10.39 9.04 23.65
CA HIS A 18 -9.27 8.11 23.77
C HIS A 18 -9.73 6.65 23.73
N GLY A 19 -9.01 5.80 22.98
CA GLY A 19 -9.33 4.38 22.84
C GLY A 19 -8.28 3.65 22.01
N LEU A 20 -8.35 2.32 21.99
CA LEU A 20 -7.42 1.49 21.23
C LEU A 20 -7.73 1.57 19.73
N THR A 21 -6.79 2.07 18.93
CA THR A 21 -6.83 1.93 17.47
C THR A 21 -6.02 0.72 17.04
N LEU A 22 -6.62 -0.18 16.28
CA LEU A 22 -5.93 -1.26 15.59
C LEU A 22 -5.63 -0.82 14.15
N LEU A 23 -4.36 -0.62 13.84
CA LEU A 23 -3.87 -0.37 12.49
C LEU A 23 -3.40 -1.69 11.88
N ILE A 24 -4.08 -2.15 10.83
CA ILE A 24 -3.75 -3.37 10.09
C ILE A 24 -3.15 -2.95 8.75
N ILE A 25 -1.89 -3.30 8.54
CA ILE A 25 -1.12 -2.85 7.38
C ILE A 25 -1.18 -3.93 6.29
N ASP A 26 -1.75 -3.54 5.15
CA ASP A 26 -1.79 -4.28 3.89
C ASP A 26 -2.13 -5.78 4.02
N PRO A 27 -3.24 -6.16 4.67
CA PRO A 27 -3.65 -7.56 4.82
C PRO A 27 -4.22 -8.14 3.52
N GLN A 28 -3.54 -7.97 2.38
CA GLN A 28 -4.04 -8.23 1.04
C GLN A 28 -3.61 -9.58 0.50
N ILE A 29 -4.43 -10.18 -0.36
CA ILE A 29 -4.23 -11.52 -0.93
C ILE A 29 -2.83 -11.68 -1.55
N ASP A 30 -2.32 -10.65 -2.24
CA ASP A 30 -1.00 -10.70 -2.87
C ASP A 30 0.17 -10.92 -1.89
N PHE A 31 0.01 -10.55 -0.62
CA PHE A 31 1.03 -10.76 0.41
C PHE A 31 0.87 -12.09 1.15
N HIS A 32 -0.15 -12.88 0.83
CA HIS A 32 -0.40 -14.18 1.44
C HIS A 32 0.08 -15.33 0.53
N PRO A 33 0.37 -16.53 1.07
CA PRO A 33 0.66 -17.71 0.26
C PRO A 33 -0.36 -17.92 -0.88
N GLY A 34 0.13 -17.97 -2.12
CA GLY A 34 -0.67 -18.02 -3.34
C GLY A 34 -0.81 -16.67 -4.07
N GLY A 35 -0.46 -15.57 -3.40
CA GLY A 35 -0.36 -14.23 -3.96
C GLY A 35 0.94 -13.96 -4.71
N SER A 36 1.00 -12.85 -5.46
CA SER A 36 2.15 -12.49 -6.31
C SER A 36 3.41 -12.06 -5.54
N LEU A 37 3.25 -11.58 -4.31
CA LEU A 37 4.34 -11.14 -3.41
C LEU A 37 4.18 -11.79 -2.02
N ALA A 38 3.93 -13.09 -2.02
CA ALA A 38 3.59 -13.85 -0.84
C ALA A 38 4.68 -13.83 0.25
N ILE A 39 4.26 -13.58 1.48
CA ILE A 39 5.05 -13.77 2.69
C ILE A 39 4.68 -15.13 3.28
N PRO A 40 5.64 -16.05 3.51
CA PRO A 40 5.34 -17.43 3.88
C PRO A 40 4.45 -17.59 5.13
N THR A 41 4.58 -16.71 6.12
CA THR A 41 3.89 -16.79 7.42
C THR A 41 2.64 -15.91 7.52
N ALA A 42 2.24 -15.23 6.43
CA ALA A 42 1.18 -14.24 6.50
C ALA A 42 -0.18 -14.84 6.89
N ASN A 43 -0.44 -16.11 6.53
CA ASN A 43 -1.68 -16.79 6.91
C ASN A 43 -1.79 -16.98 8.43
N GLU A 44 -0.71 -17.38 9.09
CA GLU A 44 -0.66 -17.52 10.54
C GLU A 44 -0.82 -16.17 11.24
N ASP A 45 -0.23 -15.11 10.68
CA ASP A 45 -0.36 -13.74 11.18
C ASP A 45 -1.80 -13.22 11.05
N ALA A 46 -2.48 -13.54 9.95
CA ALA A 46 -3.90 -13.22 9.77
C ALA A 46 -4.81 -13.96 10.76
N VAL A 47 -4.53 -15.23 11.06
CA VAL A 47 -5.28 -15.97 12.08
C VAL A 47 -5.13 -15.32 13.46
N ARG A 48 -3.90 -14.95 13.86
CA ARG A 48 -3.65 -14.27 15.15
C ARG A 48 -4.31 -12.89 15.20
N THR A 49 -4.26 -12.13 14.11
CA THR A 49 -4.91 -10.82 13.99
C THR A 49 -6.43 -10.93 14.10
N ALA A 50 -7.04 -11.90 13.41
CA ALA A 50 -8.47 -12.15 13.47
C ALA A 50 -8.93 -12.59 14.88
N ALA A 51 -8.14 -13.43 15.56
CA ALA A 51 -8.39 -13.81 16.95
C ALA A 51 -8.32 -12.61 17.90
N PHE A 52 -7.32 -11.73 17.72
CA PHE A 52 -7.18 -10.51 18.51
C PHE A 52 -8.39 -9.59 18.34
N ILE A 53 -8.86 -9.35 17.11
CA ILE A 53 -10.05 -8.51 16.85
C ILE A 53 -11.27 -9.04 17.61
N ARG A 54 -11.50 -10.36 17.57
CA ARG A 54 -12.64 -10.99 18.24
C ARG A 54 -12.52 -10.95 19.76
N ALA A 55 -11.33 -11.22 20.30
CA ALA A 55 -11.09 -11.21 21.74
C ALA A 55 -11.27 -9.81 22.36
N HIS A 56 -10.90 -8.76 21.61
CA HIS A 56 -10.88 -7.37 22.10
C HIS A 56 -11.97 -6.50 21.46
N THR A 57 -13.07 -7.10 21.00
CA THR A 57 -14.12 -6.38 20.25
C THR A 57 -14.65 -5.13 20.96
N LYS A 58 -14.78 -5.18 22.29
CA LYS A 58 -15.28 -4.04 23.11
C LYS A 58 -14.22 -2.99 23.40
N GLU A 59 -12.93 -3.35 23.34
CA GLU A 59 -11.80 -2.48 23.65
C GLU A 59 -11.32 -1.71 22.43
N ILE A 60 -11.34 -2.37 21.26
CA ILE A 60 -10.96 -1.76 19.98
C ILE A 60 -11.97 -0.68 19.65
N SER A 61 -11.48 0.55 19.66
CA SER A 61 -12.30 1.72 19.39
C SER A 61 -12.38 2.05 17.90
N GLN A 62 -11.35 1.68 17.13
CA GLN A 62 -11.25 1.92 15.70
C GLN A 62 -10.39 0.85 15.04
N ILE A 63 -10.82 0.37 13.86
CA ILE A 63 -9.99 -0.42 12.95
C ILE A 63 -9.66 0.44 11.73
N ILE A 64 -8.36 0.58 11.44
CA ILE A 64 -7.85 1.17 10.21
C ILE A 64 -7.15 0.06 9.43
N ILE A 65 -7.51 -0.13 8.16
CA ILE A 65 -6.86 -1.08 7.26
C ILE A 65 -6.23 -0.29 6.11
N THR A 66 -4.91 -0.42 5.95
CA THR A 66 -4.24 0.13 4.76
C THR A 66 -4.30 -0.87 3.61
N LEU A 67 -4.37 -0.34 2.40
CA LEU A 67 -4.35 -1.11 1.17
C LEU A 67 -3.22 -0.56 0.30
N ASP A 68 -2.17 -1.33 0.08
CA ASP A 68 -1.26 -1.07 -1.01
C ASP A 68 -2.03 -1.12 -2.33
N SER A 69 -1.81 -0.16 -3.22
CA SER A 69 -2.67 0.05 -4.39
C SER A 69 -1.87 0.62 -5.54
N HIS A 70 -1.52 -0.26 -6.48
CA HIS A 70 -0.64 0.09 -7.59
C HIS A 70 -1.39 0.19 -8.92
N GLN A 71 -0.94 1.12 -9.75
CA GLN A 71 -1.12 1.00 -11.19
C GLN A 71 -0.20 -0.11 -11.69
N ARG A 72 -0.57 -0.81 -12.76
CA ARG A 72 0.31 -1.81 -13.37
C ARG A 72 1.67 -1.20 -13.76
N GLN A 73 1.65 0.02 -14.30
CA GLN A 73 2.81 0.84 -14.68
C GLN A 73 3.47 1.56 -13.49
N HIS A 74 3.41 1.01 -12.27
CA HIS A 74 4.09 1.61 -11.13
C HIS A 74 5.61 1.52 -11.27
N ILE A 75 6.36 2.54 -10.83
CA ILE A 75 7.83 2.60 -10.95
C ILE A 75 8.55 1.42 -10.29
N ALA A 76 7.94 0.78 -9.29
CA ALA A 76 8.50 -0.40 -8.64
C ALA A 76 8.17 -1.72 -9.36
N HIS A 77 7.48 -1.69 -10.51
CA HIS A 77 7.19 -2.87 -11.32
C HIS A 77 8.08 -2.91 -12.56
N GLY A 78 8.53 -4.10 -12.95
CA GLY A 78 9.42 -4.26 -14.11
C GLY A 78 8.85 -3.72 -15.41
N VAL A 79 7.52 -3.75 -15.60
CA VAL A 79 6.86 -3.25 -16.82
C VAL A 79 7.05 -1.75 -17.06
N PHE A 80 7.33 -0.96 -16.01
CA PHE A 80 7.65 0.45 -16.13
C PHE A 80 8.98 0.65 -16.87
N TRP A 81 9.90 -0.32 -16.77
CA TRP A 81 11.29 -0.23 -17.22
C TRP A 81 11.56 -1.08 -18.45
N GLN A 82 12.62 -0.71 -19.16
CA GLN A 82 13.26 -1.49 -20.20
C GLN A 82 14.77 -1.22 -20.27
N ASP A 83 15.53 -2.21 -20.70
CA ASP A 83 16.95 -2.08 -21.08
C ASP A 83 17.10 -1.61 -22.55
N GLU A 84 18.32 -1.74 -23.10
CA GLU A 84 18.61 -1.42 -24.50
C GLU A 84 17.90 -2.35 -25.51
N HIS A 85 17.50 -3.55 -25.09
CA HIS A 85 16.81 -4.54 -25.91
C HIS A 85 15.28 -4.51 -25.71
N GLY A 86 14.76 -3.60 -24.88
CA GLY A 86 13.33 -3.51 -24.59
C GLY A 86 12.85 -4.49 -23.51
N VAL A 87 13.76 -5.16 -22.80
CA VAL A 87 13.47 -6.18 -21.78
C VAL A 87 13.33 -5.54 -20.41
N SER A 88 12.33 -5.96 -19.65
CA SER A 88 12.10 -5.48 -18.27
C SER A 88 13.05 -6.14 -17.26
N PRO A 89 13.44 -5.43 -16.19
CA PRO A 89 14.18 -6.02 -15.08
C PRO A 89 13.36 -7.11 -14.40
N SER A 90 14.03 -8.18 -13.98
CA SER A 90 13.43 -9.24 -13.16
C SER A 90 13.04 -8.71 -11.77
N PRO A 91 12.05 -9.33 -11.10
CA PRO A 91 11.78 -9.05 -9.69
C PRO A 91 13.04 -9.14 -8.82
N PHE A 92 13.06 -8.31 -7.78
CA PHE A 92 14.14 -8.08 -6.82
C PHE A 92 15.41 -7.45 -7.39
N THR A 93 15.37 -6.97 -8.64
CA THR A 93 16.43 -6.13 -9.20
C THR A 93 16.47 -4.79 -8.48
N LEU A 94 17.66 -4.37 -8.05
CA LEU A 94 17.89 -3.01 -7.55
C LEU A 94 18.23 -2.08 -8.73
N ILE A 95 17.55 -0.93 -8.80
CA ILE A 95 17.81 0.11 -9.79
C ILE A 95 18.44 1.31 -9.08
N LEU A 96 19.68 1.62 -9.46
CA LEU A 96 20.41 2.77 -8.97
C LEU A 96 20.15 4.02 -9.83
N SER A 97 20.28 5.20 -9.25
CA SER A 97 20.25 6.46 -10.01
C SER A 97 21.30 6.49 -11.12
N SER A 98 22.46 5.85 -10.90
CA SER A 98 23.50 5.66 -11.92
C SER A 98 23.10 4.72 -13.05
N ASP A 99 22.27 3.70 -12.79
CA ASP A 99 21.75 2.82 -13.85
C ASP A 99 20.77 3.59 -14.75
N VAL A 100 19.99 4.50 -14.16
CA VAL A 100 19.07 5.37 -14.90
C VAL A 100 19.84 6.43 -15.70
N ALA A 101 20.86 7.05 -15.10
CA ALA A 101 21.70 8.06 -15.76
C ALA A 101 22.50 7.49 -16.94
N SER A 102 23.01 6.26 -16.82
CA SER A 102 23.73 5.57 -17.89
C SER A 102 22.81 4.99 -18.97
N GLY A 103 21.49 5.00 -18.75
CA GLY A 103 20.50 4.45 -19.67
C GLY A 103 20.43 2.91 -19.67
N LYS A 104 21.08 2.24 -18.71
CA LYS A 104 20.94 0.79 -18.49
C LYS A 104 19.50 0.42 -18.19
N TRP A 105 18.82 1.22 -17.37
CA TRP A 105 17.38 1.11 -17.14
C TRP A 105 16.70 2.42 -17.53
N LYS A 106 15.71 2.33 -18.43
CA LYS A 106 14.92 3.48 -18.87
C LYS A 106 13.43 3.20 -18.67
N PRO A 107 12.61 4.18 -18.28
CA PRO A 107 11.18 4.03 -18.35
C PRO A 107 10.73 3.78 -19.80
N ARG A 108 9.69 2.99 -19.99
CA ARG A 108 9.08 2.77 -21.32
C ARG A 108 8.41 4.02 -21.87
N SER A 109 7.94 4.90 -20.98
CA SER A 109 7.47 6.25 -21.30
C SER A 109 8.64 7.24 -21.20
N PRO A 110 9.19 7.73 -22.32
CA PRO A 110 10.37 8.62 -22.31
C PRO A 110 10.16 9.91 -21.49
N GLU A 111 8.92 10.40 -21.43
CA GLU A 111 8.51 11.56 -20.63
C GLU A 111 8.74 11.37 -19.12
N LEU A 112 8.89 10.14 -18.64
CA LEU A 112 9.14 9.82 -17.24
C LEU A 112 10.65 9.68 -16.90
N GLN A 113 11.56 9.87 -17.86
CA GLN A 113 13.00 9.68 -17.65
C GLN A 113 13.54 10.57 -16.52
N ALA A 114 13.20 11.88 -16.53
CA ALA A 114 13.65 12.81 -15.50
C ALA A 114 13.08 12.44 -14.12
N TYR A 115 11.80 12.06 -14.07
CA TYR A 115 11.15 11.60 -12.84
C TYR A 115 11.84 10.35 -12.27
N ALA A 116 12.10 9.35 -13.12
CA ALA A 116 12.73 8.10 -12.71
C ALA A 116 14.14 8.32 -12.13
N TYR A 117 14.91 9.22 -12.73
CA TYR A 117 16.24 9.58 -12.24
C TYR A 117 16.17 10.31 -10.89
N GLU A 118 15.37 11.37 -10.78
CA GLU A 118 15.25 12.12 -9.52
C GLU A 118 14.66 11.26 -8.38
N TYR A 119 13.72 10.37 -8.71
CA TYR A 119 13.14 9.45 -7.74
C TYR A 119 14.18 8.47 -7.17
N THR A 120 14.96 7.81 -8.04
CA THR A 120 16.00 6.86 -7.61
C THR A 120 17.10 7.57 -6.83
N LYS A 121 17.49 8.77 -7.25
CA LYS A 121 18.46 9.60 -6.54
C LYS A 121 17.96 10.02 -5.16
N ALA A 122 16.71 10.47 -5.03
CA ALA A 122 16.13 10.88 -3.74
C ALA A 122 16.04 9.70 -2.74
N LEU A 123 15.74 8.48 -3.22
CA LEU A 123 15.77 7.28 -2.38
C LEU A 123 17.17 7.02 -1.82
N GLU A 124 18.19 7.11 -2.68
CA GLU A 124 19.60 6.90 -2.32
C GLU A 124 20.10 7.98 -1.33
N GLU A 125 19.80 9.25 -1.58
CA GLU A 125 20.15 10.37 -0.69
C GLU A 125 19.48 10.26 0.68
N GLY A 126 18.26 9.71 0.72
CA GLY A 126 17.56 9.39 1.96
C GLY A 126 18.22 8.29 2.79
N GLY A 127 19.18 7.54 2.21
CA GLY A 127 20.05 6.57 2.89
C GLY A 127 19.38 5.31 3.43
N ARG A 128 18.05 5.19 3.31
CA ARG A 128 17.28 4.06 3.86
C ARG A 128 16.84 3.05 2.80
N PHE A 129 16.72 3.46 1.54
CA PHE A 129 16.11 2.64 0.52
C PHE A 129 16.80 2.81 -0.84
N GLN A 130 16.89 1.72 -1.59
CA GLN A 130 17.15 1.72 -3.02
C GLN A 130 15.87 1.27 -3.73
N LEU A 131 15.67 1.66 -4.99
CA LEU A 131 14.52 1.17 -5.73
C LEU A 131 14.66 -0.33 -6.00
N CYS A 132 13.82 -1.13 -5.34
CA CYS A 132 13.67 -2.55 -5.61
C CYS A 132 12.51 -2.75 -6.59
N ILE A 133 12.75 -3.54 -7.62
CA ILE A 133 11.68 -4.03 -8.50
C ILE A 133 10.96 -5.17 -7.80
N TRP A 134 9.64 -5.10 -7.72
CA TRP A 134 8.80 -6.16 -7.17
C TRP A 134 8.05 -6.88 -8.30
N PRO A 135 7.57 -8.11 -8.05
CA PRO A 135 6.49 -8.68 -8.85
C PRO A 135 5.33 -7.69 -8.93
N GLU A 136 4.56 -7.72 -10.01
CA GLU A 136 3.31 -6.95 -10.08
C GLU A 136 2.37 -7.41 -8.96
N HIS A 137 2.05 -6.52 -8.02
CA HIS A 137 1.23 -6.83 -6.84
C HIS A 137 0.23 -5.71 -6.56
N CYS A 138 -0.81 -6.05 -5.82
CA CYS A 138 -1.87 -5.16 -5.33
C CYS A 138 -2.39 -4.21 -6.41
N ILE A 139 -2.53 -4.72 -7.65
CA ILE A 139 -3.00 -3.93 -8.78
C ILE A 139 -4.46 -3.57 -8.54
N ILE A 140 -4.78 -2.29 -8.68
CA ILE A 140 -6.12 -1.77 -8.43
C ILE A 140 -7.17 -2.52 -9.27
N GLY A 141 -8.18 -3.07 -8.59
CA GLY A 141 -9.28 -3.81 -9.20
C GLY A 141 -9.00 -5.30 -9.47
N THR A 142 -7.83 -5.81 -9.11
CA THR A 142 -7.51 -7.24 -9.22
C THR A 142 -7.81 -8.00 -7.92
N PRO A 143 -8.01 -9.34 -7.97
CA PRO A 143 -8.19 -10.14 -6.76
C PRO A 143 -7.05 -9.97 -5.75
N GLY A 144 -5.80 -9.85 -6.21
CA GLY A 144 -4.63 -9.71 -5.35
C GLY A 144 -4.66 -8.46 -4.45
N GLN A 145 -5.38 -7.40 -4.86
CA GLN A 145 -5.58 -6.19 -4.05
C GLN A 145 -6.57 -6.40 -2.89
N ALA A 146 -7.45 -7.41 -2.94
CA ALA A 146 -8.46 -7.59 -1.91
C ALA A 146 -7.84 -7.99 -0.57
N ILE A 147 -8.51 -7.64 0.53
CA ILE A 147 -8.13 -8.07 1.89
C ILE A 147 -8.35 -9.57 2.01
N VAL A 148 -7.43 -10.29 2.64
CA VAL A 148 -7.58 -11.71 2.94
C VAL A 148 -8.80 -11.96 3.82
N ASP A 149 -9.60 -12.96 3.45
CA ASP A 149 -10.90 -13.25 4.08
C ASP A 149 -10.82 -13.42 5.59
N THR A 150 -9.73 -14.00 6.10
CA THR A 150 -9.52 -14.26 7.53
C THR A 150 -9.58 -12.98 8.37
N ILE A 151 -8.88 -11.92 7.92
CA ILE A 151 -8.88 -10.62 8.60
C ILE A 151 -10.17 -9.87 8.29
N HIS A 152 -10.59 -9.86 7.01
CA HIS A 152 -11.75 -9.10 6.58
C HIS A 152 -13.01 -9.54 7.33
N SER A 153 -13.24 -10.83 7.46
CA SER A 153 -14.41 -11.38 8.17
C SER A 153 -14.44 -10.97 9.64
N ALA A 154 -13.29 -10.96 10.32
CA ALA A 154 -13.21 -10.53 11.73
C ALA A 154 -13.46 -9.02 11.89
N ALA A 155 -12.92 -8.21 10.97
CA ALA A 155 -13.17 -6.76 10.98
C ALA A 155 -14.64 -6.43 10.69
N LEU A 156 -15.29 -7.14 9.76
CA LEU A 156 -16.71 -6.98 9.45
C LEU A 156 -17.59 -7.39 10.64
N GLU A 157 -17.26 -8.49 11.32
CA GLU A 157 -17.92 -8.90 12.56
C GLU A 157 -17.81 -7.83 13.65
N TRP A 158 -16.61 -7.27 13.85
CA TRP A 158 -16.39 -6.15 14.77
C TRP A 158 -17.23 -4.92 14.41
N SER A 159 -17.31 -4.57 13.12
CA SER A 159 -18.10 -3.43 12.62
C SER A 159 -19.59 -3.59 12.94
N VAL A 160 -20.14 -4.79 12.76
CA VAL A 160 -21.53 -5.11 13.10
C VAL A 160 -21.77 -4.99 14.61
N LEU A 161 -20.91 -5.60 15.43
CA LEU A 161 -21.10 -5.64 16.89
C LEU A 161 -20.93 -4.27 17.54
N THR A 162 -20.00 -3.45 17.05
CA THR A 162 -19.72 -2.12 17.60
C THR A 162 -20.54 -1.01 16.94
N ARG A 163 -21.15 -1.28 15.77
CA ARG A 163 -21.83 -0.31 14.90
C ARG A 163 -20.91 0.83 14.47
N ARG A 164 -19.63 0.49 14.21
CA ARG A 164 -18.60 1.45 13.81
C ARG A 164 -18.03 1.05 12.45
N PRO A 165 -17.78 2.03 11.56
CA PRO A 165 -17.19 1.73 10.27
C PRO A 165 -15.73 1.29 10.41
N ILE A 166 -15.26 0.51 9.44
CA ILE A 166 -13.85 0.23 9.23
C ILE A 166 -13.30 1.36 8.35
N HIS A 167 -12.16 1.94 8.73
CA HIS A 167 -11.51 2.97 7.92
C HIS A 167 -10.50 2.32 6.97
N TYR A 168 -10.75 2.40 5.67
CA TYR A 168 -9.83 1.91 4.64
C TYR A 168 -8.97 3.05 4.10
N VAL A 169 -7.65 2.84 4.06
CA VAL A 169 -6.69 3.83 3.56
C VAL A 169 -5.96 3.24 2.36
N ASN A 170 -6.34 3.68 1.16
CA ASN A 170 -5.60 3.33 -0.05
C ASN A 170 -4.26 4.08 -0.06
N LYS A 171 -3.18 3.33 0.07
CA LYS A 171 -1.82 3.80 -0.17
C LYS A 171 -1.59 3.71 -1.67
N GLN A 172 -1.81 4.82 -2.34
CA GLN A 172 -1.31 4.97 -3.69
C GLN A 172 -0.05 5.83 -3.61
N LEU A 173 1.08 5.26 -4.05
CA LEU A 173 2.19 6.07 -4.52
C LEU A 173 1.75 6.72 -5.83
N LEU A 174 0.87 7.71 -5.73
CA LEU A 174 0.74 8.69 -6.80
C LEU A 174 2.09 9.40 -6.86
N HIS A 175 2.71 9.33 -8.02
CA HIS A 175 3.98 9.89 -8.49
C HIS A 175 4.29 11.35 -8.09
N GLY A 176 3.42 12.02 -7.30
CA GLY A 176 3.57 13.41 -6.83
C GLY A 176 3.58 13.62 -5.32
N LYS A 177 3.53 12.59 -4.45
CA LYS A 177 3.56 12.79 -2.98
C LYS A 177 4.91 12.59 -2.30
N LEU A 178 5.92 12.08 -3.01
CA LEU A 178 7.32 12.14 -2.55
C LEU A 178 7.95 13.52 -2.79
N LEU A 179 7.21 14.45 -3.41
CA LEU A 179 7.58 15.86 -3.54
C LEU A 179 6.60 16.75 -2.75
N GLY A 180 6.79 16.84 -1.43
CA GLY A 180 6.18 17.90 -0.64
C GLY A 180 6.91 18.11 0.69
N PRO A 181 6.92 19.32 1.27
CA PRO A 181 7.03 20.65 0.71
C PRO A 181 8.47 21.17 0.93
N ALA A 182 9.42 20.84 0.06
CA ALA A 182 10.75 21.46 0.08
C ALA A 182 10.87 22.67 -0.87
N CYS A 183 9.81 22.97 -1.63
CA CYS A 183 9.72 24.13 -2.52
C CYS A 183 8.38 24.85 -2.32
N ARG A 184 8.29 25.67 -1.27
CA ARG A 184 7.46 26.88 -1.29
C ARG A 184 8.34 28.01 -0.77
N HIS A 185 8.37 29.07 -1.57
CA HIS A 185 9.18 30.27 -1.38
C HIS A 185 8.90 30.94 -0.04
#